data_AF-A0A1H3D8E8-F1
#
_entry.id   AF-A0A1H3D8E8-F1
#
_cell.length_a   1.000
_cell.length_b   1.000
_cell.length_c   1.000
_cell.angle_alpha   90.00
_cell.angle_beta   90.00
_cell.angle_gamma   90.00
#
_symmetry.space_group_name_H-M   'P 1'
#
loop_
_entity.id
_entity.type
_entity.pdbx_description
1 polymer ?
#
loop_
_entity_poly.entity_id
_entity_poly.type
_entity_poly.pdbx_seq_one_letter_code
_entity_poly.pdbx_strand_id
1 'polypeptide(L)'
;MPPEVLATLSGHPRFDDVLSWDAEPEGRLRFDAFPGEPRNTDVLVVANDAFGPFVLAVEAKADEPYGDTLGTVLAAALERRIENPRSKGIARIEGLATLLLIPRSAGLPKAGDLRYQLFTACAGALAEAQRRRAGRAVMLVHEFITPATSDVKHARNASDFRLFLSRISGCSHRDVADGELQGPFVFAPYASVELFVGKVTRNRR
;
A
#
# COMPACT_ATOMS: atom_id res chain seq x y z
N MET A 1 6.83 -15.87 -9.99
CA MET A 1 6.52 -15.13 -8.75
C MET A 1 7.30 -15.76 -7.59
N PRO A 2 7.84 -14.99 -6.63
CA PRO A 2 8.59 -15.56 -5.50
C PRO A 2 7.73 -16.50 -4.63
N PRO A 3 8.28 -17.58 -4.05
CA PRO A 3 7.52 -18.55 -3.24
C PRO A 3 6.81 -17.92 -2.04
N GLU A 4 7.44 -16.98 -1.35
CA GLU A 4 6.89 -16.26 -0.21
C GLU A 4 5.62 -15.46 -0.59
N VAL A 5 5.60 -14.88 -1.80
CA VAL A 5 4.43 -14.17 -2.33
C VAL A 5 3.31 -15.14 -2.67
N LEU A 6 3.63 -16.28 -3.31
CA LEU A 6 2.65 -17.31 -3.63
C LEU A 6 2.01 -17.89 -2.38
N ALA A 7 2.83 -18.19 -1.35
CA ALA A 7 2.35 -18.69 -0.06
C ALA A 7 1.35 -17.71 0.57
N THR A 8 1.67 -16.41 0.59
CA THR A 8 0.79 -15.36 1.10
C THR A 8 -0.53 -15.23 0.35
N LEU A 9 -0.50 -15.33 -0.98
CA LEU A 9 -1.73 -15.33 -1.77
C LEU A 9 -2.57 -16.58 -1.43
N SER A 10 -1.99 -17.79 -1.54
CA SER A 10 -2.68 -19.05 -1.27
C SER A 10 -3.21 -19.20 0.16
N GLY A 11 -2.61 -18.47 1.12
CA GLY A 11 -3.04 -18.45 2.52
C GLY A 11 -4.32 -17.68 2.77
N HIS A 12 -4.82 -16.89 1.80
CA HIS A 12 -6.02 -16.07 1.96
C HIS A 12 -7.18 -16.63 1.13
N PRO A 13 -8.39 -16.83 1.69
CA PRO A 13 -9.53 -17.51 1.03
C PRO A 13 -10.15 -16.77 -0.16
N ARG A 14 -9.57 -15.62 -0.55
CA ARG A 14 -9.99 -14.80 -1.70
C ARG A 14 -9.02 -14.94 -2.88
N PHE A 15 -8.05 -15.84 -2.78
CA PHE A 15 -7.06 -16.13 -3.79
C PHE A 15 -6.92 -17.66 -3.92
N ASP A 16 -6.54 -18.07 -5.11
CA ASP A 16 -6.25 -19.47 -5.45
C ASP A 16 -4.87 -19.53 -6.12
N ASP A 17 -4.47 -20.71 -6.59
CA ASP A 17 -3.25 -20.89 -7.36
C ASP A 17 -3.20 -19.92 -8.56
N VAL A 18 -2.07 -19.23 -8.69
CA VAL A 18 -1.84 -18.28 -9.78
C VAL A 18 -1.68 -19.03 -11.10
N LEU A 19 -2.67 -18.89 -11.98
CA LEU A 19 -2.72 -19.57 -13.28
C LEU A 19 -1.85 -18.87 -14.33
N SER A 20 -1.79 -17.54 -14.28
CA SER A 20 -0.96 -16.73 -15.18
C SER A 20 -0.61 -15.41 -14.52
N TRP A 21 0.53 -14.85 -14.86
CA TRP A 21 0.93 -13.52 -14.40
C TRP A 21 1.94 -12.89 -15.37
N ASP A 22 1.93 -11.57 -15.40
CA ASP A 22 2.93 -10.73 -16.06
C ASP A 22 3.37 -9.62 -15.11
N ALA A 23 4.61 -9.15 -15.26
CA ALA A 23 5.21 -8.19 -14.34
C ALA A 23 5.92 -7.05 -15.07
N GLU A 24 5.61 -5.83 -14.66
CA GLU A 24 6.21 -4.59 -15.13
C GLU A 24 7.05 -3.98 -13.99
N PRO A 25 8.38 -3.86 -14.12
CA PRO A 25 9.20 -3.14 -13.17
C PRO A 25 8.89 -1.64 -13.24
N GLU A 26 8.97 -0.94 -12.11
CA GLU A 26 8.74 0.50 -12.01
C GLU A 26 7.37 0.95 -12.59
N GLY A 27 6.32 0.21 -12.23
CA GLY A 27 4.96 0.43 -12.70
C GLY A 27 4.40 1.79 -12.25
N ARG A 28 3.99 2.62 -13.19
CA ARG A 28 3.46 3.97 -12.93
C ARG A 28 1.95 3.96 -12.71
N LEU A 29 1.54 3.99 -11.44
CA LEU A 29 0.15 3.92 -11.00
C LEU A 29 -0.42 5.31 -10.73
N ARG A 30 -1.22 5.84 -11.67
CA ARG A 30 -1.91 7.12 -11.50
C ARG A 30 -3.23 6.90 -10.75
N PHE A 31 -3.40 7.57 -9.61
CA PHE A 31 -4.62 7.50 -8.79
C PHE A 31 -5.38 8.83 -8.69
N ASP A 32 -4.82 9.92 -9.23
CA ASP A 32 -5.49 11.23 -9.32
C ASP A 32 -5.21 11.93 -10.66
N ALA A 33 -5.98 13.00 -10.91
CA ALA A 33 -5.88 13.80 -12.12
C ALA A 33 -4.86 14.95 -11.99
N PHE A 34 -4.11 15.03 -10.89
CA PHE A 34 -3.18 16.15 -10.69
C PHE A 34 -1.93 15.99 -11.56
N PRO A 35 -1.35 17.12 -12.03
CA PRO A 35 -0.07 17.09 -12.72
C PRO A 35 1.05 16.63 -11.77
N GLY A 36 2.11 16.07 -12.36
CA GLY A 36 3.26 15.54 -11.62
C GLY A 36 3.40 14.03 -11.75
N GLU A 37 4.35 13.50 -10.98
CA GLU A 37 4.71 12.09 -11.01
C GLU A 37 3.59 11.22 -10.42
N PRO A 38 3.17 10.14 -11.11
CA PRO A 38 2.28 9.13 -10.53
C PRO A 38 2.99 8.34 -9.43
N ARG A 39 2.28 7.48 -8.72
CA ARG A 39 2.94 6.53 -7.82
C ARG A 39 3.71 5.52 -8.65
N ASN A 40 5.03 5.51 -8.56
CA ASN A 40 5.87 4.47 -9.14
C ASN A 40 5.97 3.29 -8.15
N THR A 41 5.51 2.10 -8.48
CA THR A 41 5.65 0.88 -7.66
C THR A 41 6.83 0.06 -8.18
N ASP A 42 7.61 -0.57 -7.30
CA ASP A 42 8.82 -1.29 -7.74
C ASP A 42 8.50 -2.41 -8.74
N VAL A 43 7.43 -3.15 -8.50
CA VAL A 43 6.90 -4.13 -9.46
C VAL A 43 5.38 -4.07 -9.47
N LEU A 44 4.80 -3.88 -10.66
CA LEU A 44 3.39 -4.11 -10.90
C LEU A 44 3.21 -5.50 -11.49
N VAL A 45 2.34 -6.31 -10.89
CA VAL A 45 1.98 -7.63 -11.40
C VAL A 45 0.50 -7.65 -11.75
N VAL A 46 0.18 -8.20 -12.91
CA VAL A 46 -1.19 -8.55 -13.30
C VAL A 46 -1.27 -10.06 -13.34
N ALA A 47 -2.17 -10.63 -12.56
CA ALA A 47 -2.28 -12.07 -12.40
C ALA A 47 -3.74 -12.53 -12.52
N ASN A 48 -3.90 -13.81 -12.82
CA ASN A 48 -5.20 -14.49 -12.82
C ASN A 48 -5.11 -15.74 -11.96
N ASP A 49 -6.16 -15.99 -11.21
CA ASP A 49 -6.42 -17.25 -10.51
C ASP A 49 -7.86 -17.73 -10.81
N ALA A 50 -8.35 -18.73 -10.09
CA ALA A 50 -9.71 -19.26 -10.27
C ALA A 50 -10.83 -18.24 -9.98
N PHE A 51 -10.56 -17.17 -9.23
CA PHE A 51 -11.50 -16.09 -8.94
C PHE A 51 -11.41 -14.94 -9.95
N GLY A 52 -10.53 -15.04 -10.96
CA GLY A 52 -10.39 -14.08 -12.05
C GLY A 52 -9.15 -13.18 -11.95
N PRO A 53 -9.13 -12.03 -12.63
CA PRO A 53 -7.98 -11.13 -12.64
C PRO A 53 -7.82 -10.39 -11.32
N PHE A 54 -6.57 -10.19 -10.90
CA PHE A 54 -6.18 -9.31 -9.81
C PHE A 54 -4.89 -8.55 -10.14
N VAL A 55 -4.74 -7.39 -9.50
CA VAL A 55 -3.52 -6.58 -9.57
C VAL A 55 -2.74 -6.74 -8.27
N LEU A 56 -1.42 -6.85 -8.36
CA LEU A 56 -0.50 -6.86 -7.23
C LEU A 56 0.54 -5.75 -7.43
N ALA A 57 0.46 -4.71 -6.61
CA ALA A 57 1.43 -3.63 -6.55
C ALA A 57 2.43 -3.94 -5.42
N VAL A 58 3.68 -4.21 -5.80
CA VAL A 58 4.76 -4.58 -4.88
C VAL A 58 5.65 -3.38 -4.60
N GLU A 59 5.89 -3.14 -3.32
CA GLU A 59 6.96 -2.27 -2.83
C GLU A 59 8.04 -3.13 -2.18
N ALA A 60 9.23 -3.16 -2.78
CA ALA A 60 10.41 -3.77 -2.21
C ALA A 60 10.98 -2.85 -1.13
N LYS A 61 11.36 -3.43 0.02
CA LYS A 61 12.04 -2.70 1.10
C LYS A 61 13.25 -3.47 1.59
N ALA A 62 14.37 -2.80 1.77
CA ALA A 62 15.48 -3.34 2.56
C ALA A 62 15.22 -3.01 4.03
N ASP A 63 15.59 -1.81 4.48
CA ASP A 63 15.33 -1.34 5.85
C ASP A 63 15.02 0.18 5.93
N GLU A 64 14.88 0.81 4.77
CA GLU A 64 14.47 2.20 4.63
C GLU A 64 13.00 2.38 5.07
N PRO A 65 12.64 3.56 5.61
CA PRO A 65 11.27 3.84 6.01
C PRO A 65 10.36 3.93 4.77
N TYR A 66 9.04 3.84 4.99
CA TYR A 66 8.01 4.13 3.98
C TYR A 66 7.86 5.63 3.68
N GLY A 67 8.99 6.34 3.57
CA GLY A 67 9.06 7.78 3.40
C GLY A 67 8.54 8.59 4.59
N ASP A 68 8.19 9.84 4.30
CA ASP A 68 7.67 10.80 5.27
C ASP A 68 6.25 10.45 5.74
N THR A 69 5.88 10.96 6.92
CA THR A 69 4.50 10.87 7.39
C THR A 69 3.60 11.86 6.66
N LEU A 70 2.28 11.61 6.68
CA LEU A 70 1.29 12.54 6.15
C LEU A 70 1.42 13.94 6.76
N GLY A 71 1.76 14.04 8.05
CA GLY A 71 1.96 15.33 8.72
C GLY A 71 3.13 16.11 8.12
N THR A 72 4.28 15.45 7.93
CA THR A 72 5.45 16.05 7.29
C THR A 72 5.16 16.45 5.85
N VAL A 73 4.53 15.57 5.07
CA VAL A 73 4.20 15.86 3.67
C VAL A 73 3.18 17.00 3.55
N LEU A 74 2.23 17.11 4.50
CA LEU A 74 1.26 18.20 4.54
C LEU A 74 1.92 19.54 4.86
N ALA A 75 2.83 19.59 5.84
CA ALA A 75 3.60 20.79 6.14
C ALA A 75 4.39 21.26 4.91
N ALA A 76 5.12 20.35 4.26
CA ALA A 76 5.82 20.66 3.01
C ALA A 76 4.89 21.07 1.86
N ALA A 77 3.66 20.55 1.82
CA ALA A 77 2.67 20.94 0.82
C ALA A 77 2.10 22.34 1.07
N LEU A 78 2.00 22.77 2.33
CA LEU A 78 1.60 24.12 2.73
C LEU A 78 2.65 25.15 2.30
N GLU A 79 3.93 24.92 2.59
CA GLU A 79 5.01 25.81 2.15
C GLU A 79 5.04 25.96 0.61
N ARG A 80 4.96 24.84 -0.11
CA ARG A 80 4.86 24.85 -1.58
C ARG A 80 3.62 25.57 -2.11
N ARG A 81 2.53 25.62 -1.34
CA ARG A 81 1.30 26.32 -1.73
C ARG A 81 1.43 27.83 -1.56
N ILE A 82 2.20 28.28 -0.57
CA ILE A 82 2.54 29.69 -0.37
C ILE A 82 3.40 30.18 -1.53
N GLU A 83 4.43 29.41 -1.90
CA GLU A 83 5.31 29.73 -3.05
C GLU A 83 4.59 29.62 -4.40
N ASN A 84 3.71 28.60 -4.54
CA ASN A 84 2.97 28.34 -5.75
C ASN A 84 1.48 28.08 -5.45
N PRO A 85 0.61 29.11 -5.59
CA PRO A 85 -0.84 29.00 -5.41
C PRO A 85 -1.55 28.08 -6.41
N ARG A 86 -0.84 27.37 -7.30
CA ARG A 86 -1.40 26.30 -8.16
C ARG A 86 -1.06 24.90 -7.67
N SER A 87 -0.15 24.76 -6.70
CA SER A 87 0.22 23.46 -6.10
C SER A 87 -1.00 22.70 -5.62
N LYS A 88 -1.06 21.40 -5.95
CA LYS A 88 -2.15 20.47 -5.57
C LYS A 88 -1.77 19.51 -4.45
N GLY A 89 -0.62 19.73 -3.80
CA GLY A 89 -0.12 18.83 -2.74
C GLY A 89 -1.12 18.64 -1.59
N ILE A 90 -1.73 19.72 -1.11
CA ILE A 90 -2.73 19.66 -0.03
C ILE A 90 -3.96 18.84 -0.48
N ALA A 91 -4.51 19.14 -1.65
CA ALA A 91 -5.67 18.45 -2.20
C ALA A 91 -5.40 16.95 -2.44
N ARG A 92 -4.18 16.58 -2.84
CA ARG A 92 -3.75 15.17 -2.97
C ARG A 92 -3.76 14.45 -1.63
N ILE A 93 -3.17 15.06 -0.61
CA ILE A 93 -3.12 14.50 0.75
C ILE A 93 -4.53 14.33 1.33
N GLU A 94 -5.38 15.34 1.16
CA GLU A 94 -6.79 15.29 1.56
C GLU A 94 -7.54 14.18 0.83
N GLY A 95 -7.39 14.07 -0.49
CA GLY A 95 -8.02 13.02 -1.29
C GLY A 95 -7.60 11.62 -0.84
N LEU A 96 -6.31 11.40 -0.56
CA LEU A 96 -5.80 10.14 -0.03
C LEU A 96 -6.34 9.82 1.37
N ALA A 97 -6.39 10.81 2.26
CA ALA A 97 -6.91 10.64 3.60
C ALA A 97 -8.42 10.32 3.57
N THR A 98 -9.19 11.06 2.78
CA THR A 98 -10.64 10.84 2.61
C THR A 98 -10.94 9.50 1.93
N LEU A 99 -10.06 9.04 1.02
CA LEU A 99 -10.21 7.74 0.37
C LEU A 99 -10.02 6.58 1.36
N LEU A 100 -8.93 6.59 2.13
CA LEU A 100 -8.48 5.40 2.86
C LEU A 100 -8.82 5.41 4.36
N LEU A 101 -9.11 6.57 4.96
CA LEU A 101 -9.32 6.66 6.40
C LEU A 101 -10.79 6.69 6.77
N ILE A 102 -11.14 5.89 7.77
CA ILE A 102 -12.43 5.97 8.45
C ILE A 102 -12.40 7.06 9.55
N PRO A 103 -13.54 7.46 10.15
CA PRO A 103 -13.54 8.30 11.35
C PRO A 103 -12.66 7.72 12.47
N ARG A 104 -11.89 8.57 13.16
CA ARG A 104 -10.92 8.12 14.16
C ARG A 104 -11.60 7.86 15.51
N SER A 105 -11.58 6.61 15.95
CA SER A 105 -11.94 6.21 17.32
C SER A 105 -10.76 6.41 18.29
N ALA A 106 -11.05 6.43 19.61
CA ALA A 106 -10.01 6.43 20.64
C ALA A 106 -9.07 5.22 20.48
N GLY A 107 -7.78 5.41 20.69
CA GLY A 107 -6.76 4.37 20.51
C GLY A 107 -6.22 4.19 19.09
N LEU A 108 -6.87 4.76 18.06
CA LEU A 108 -6.34 4.73 16.69
C LEU A 108 -5.35 5.89 16.44
N PRO A 109 -4.29 5.66 15.63
CA PRO A 109 -3.28 6.67 15.33
C PRO A 109 -3.87 7.90 14.62
N LYS A 110 -3.22 9.06 14.76
CA LYS A 110 -3.65 10.25 14.00
C LYS A 110 -3.23 10.08 12.55
N ALA A 111 -3.96 10.70 11.63
CA ALA A 111 -3.63 10.66 10.21
C ALA A 111 -2.19 11.14 9.95
N GLY A 112 -1.78 12.22 10.63
CA GLY A 112 -0.45 12.82 10.47
C GLY A 112 0.72 11.92 10.88
N ASP A 113 0.48 10.87 11.67
CA ASP A 113 1.51 9.94 12.14
C ASP A 113 1.82 8.84 11.12
N LEU A 114 0.97 8.68 10.10
CA LEU A 114 1.01 7.56 9.17
C LEU A 114 1.87 7.87 7.94
N ARG A 115 2.54 6.86 7.41
CA ARG A 115 3.47 6.99 6.29
C ARG A 115 2.76 7.27 4.97
N TYR A 116 3.08 8.38 4.32
CA TYR A 116 2.44 8.84 3.07
C TYR A 116 2.59 7.82 1.93
N GLN A 117 3.72 7.12 1.86
CA GLN A 117 3.96 6.14 0.82
C GLN A 117 2.94 4.99 0.83
N LEU A 118 2.49 4.55 2.02
CA LEU A 118 1.47 3.50 2.14
C LEU A 118 0.11 3.94 1.57
N PHE A 119 -0.25 5.22 1.73
CA PHE A 119 -1.46 5.77 1.11
C PHE A 119 -1.39 5.74 -0.40
N THR A 120 -0.29 6.26 -0.96
CA THR A 120 -0.12 6.31 -2.42
C THR A 120 0.00 4.92 -3.03
N ALA A 121 0.63 3.96 -2.34
CA ALA A 121 0.69 2.57 -2.77
C ALA A 121 -0.71 1.93 -2.85
N CYS A 122 -1.52 2.05 -1.80
CA CYS A 122 -2.89 1.52 -1.80
C CYS A 122 -3.78 2.20 -2.85
N ALA A 123 -3.73 3.54 -2.94
CA ALA A 123 -4.51 4.29 -3.93
C ALA A 123 -4.10 3.93 -5.37
N GLY A 124 -2.80 3.76 -5.61
CA GLY A 124 -2.26 3.29 -6.88
C GLY A 124 -2.77 1.90 -7.25
N ALA A 125 -2.71 0.94 -6.31
CA ALA A 125 -3.20 -0.42 -6.53
C ALA A 125 -4.71 -0.47 -6.84
N LEU A 126 -5.52 0.29 -6.08
CA LEU A 126 -6.97 0.41 -6.31
C LEU A 126 -7.28 0.98 -7.70
N ALA A 127 -6.65 2.10 -8.04
CA ALA A 127 -6.86 2.77 -9.33
C ALA A 127 -6.45 1.88 -10.50
N GLU A 128 -5.35 1.15 -10.34
CA GLU A 128 -4.84 0.23 -11.35
C GLU A 128 -5.76 -0.97 -11.56
N ALA A 129 -6.24 -1.60 -10.48
CA ALA A 129 -7.19 -2.69 -10.57
C ALA A 129 -8.49 -2.24 -11.25
N GLN A 130 -9.04 -1.08 -10.87
CA GLN A 130 -10.23 -0.53 -11.52
C GLN A 130 -10.00 -0.27 -13.01
N ARG A 131 -8.86 0.33 -13.38
CA ARG A 131 -8.49 0.61 -14.78
C ARG A 131 -8.41 -0.66 -15.62
N ARG A 132 -7.93 -1.76 -15.03
CA ARG A 132 -7.84 -3.08 -15.67
C ARG A 132 -9.11 -3.93 -15.53
N ARG A 133 -10.14 -3.41 -14.86
CA ARG A 133 -11.38 -4.15 -14.52
C ARG A 133 -11.10 -5.43 -13.73
N ALA A 134 -10.06 -5.41 -12.90
CA ALA A 134 -9.76 -6.46 -11.94
C ALA A 134 -10.54 -6.21 -10.64
N GLY A 135 -11.26 -7.24 -10.16
CA GLY A 135 -12.09 -7.12 -8.95
C GLY A 135 -11.29 -7.12 -7.64
N ARG A 136 -9.98 -7.40 -7.71
CA ARG A 136 -9.10 -7.50 -6.54
C ARG A 136 -7.78 -6.76 -6.79
N ALA A 137 -7.33 -6.05 -5.76
CA ALA A 137 -6.05 -5.36 -5.73
C ALA A 137 -5.28 -5.82 -4.48
N VAL A 138 -3.98 -6.04 -4.61
CA VAL A 138 -3.07 -6.36 -3.51
C VAL A 138 -1.99 -5.28 -3.46
N MET A 139 -1.84 -4.62 -2.31
CA MET A 139 -0.65 -3.85 -2.00
C MET A 139 0.25 -4.71 -1.10
N LEU A 140 1.42 -5.08 -1.62
CA LEU A 140 2.33 -5.99 -0.94
C LEU A 140 3.66 -5.31 -0.68
N VAL A 141 4.07 -5.28 0.59
CA VAL A 141 5.46 -4.95 0.94
C VAL A 141 6.28 -6.23 0.90
N HIS A 142 7.35 -6.26 0.11
CA HIS A 142 8.32 -7.34 0.12
C HIS A 142 9.60 -6.86 0.80
N GLU A 143 9.80 -7.27 2.06
CA GLU A 143 10.94 -6.88 2.88
C GLU A 143 12.10 -7.88 2.74
N PHE A 144 13.32 -7.39 2.53
CA PHE A 144 14.52 -8.20 2.41
C PHE A 144 15.40 -8.06 3.65
N ILE A 145 15.62 -9.16 4.36
CA ILE A 145 16.54 -9.20 5.51
C ILE A 145 17.88 -9.73 5.04
N THR A 146 18.94 -8.95 5.22
CA THR A 146 20.31 -9.31 4.81
C THR A 146 21.30 -9.00 5.94
N PRO A 147 22.58 -9.39 5.82
CA PRO A 147 23.61 -8.94 6.75
C PRO A 147 23.82 -7.42 6.77
N ALA A 148 23.38 -6.70 5.73
CA ALA A 148 23.51 -5.25 5.64
C ALA A 148 22.31 -4.47 6.23
N THR A 149 21.25 -5.16 6.66
CA THR A 149 20.05 -4.52 7.21
C THR A 149 19.97 -4.60 8.73
N SER A 150 19.20 -3.70 9.33
CA SER A 150 19.06 -3.59 10.79
C SER A 150 17.70 -4.07 11.31
N ASP A 151 17.72 -4.99 12.27
CA ASP A 151 16.52 -5.52 12.93
C ASP A 151 15.70 -4.42 13.64
N VAL A 152 16.38 -3.38 14.15
CA VAL A 152 15.71 -2.22 14.76
C VAL A 152 14.92 -1.42 13.71
N LYS A 153 15.48 -1.24 12.52
CA LYS A 153 14.79 -0.55 11.42
C LYS A 153 13.64 -1.38 10.85
N HIS A 154 13.81 -2.70 10.74
CA HIS A 154 12.73 -3.61 10.38
C HIS A 154 11.58 -3.55 11.41
N ALA A 155 11.89 -3.52 12.71
CA ALA A 155 10.88 -3.37 13.76
C ALA A 155 10.12 -2.04 13.66
N ARG A 156 10.83 -0.94 13.34
CA ARG A 156 10.19 0.36 13.05
C ARG A 156 9.24 0.26 11.85
N ASN A 157 9.68 -0.33 10.74
CA ASN A 157 8.85 -0.49 9.55
C ASN A 157 7.62 -1.35 9.85
N ALA A 158 7.77 -2.48 10.54
CA ALA A 158 6.66 -3.30 10.99
C ALA A 158 5.66 -2.50 11.86
N SER A 159 6.16 -1.64 12.76
CA SER A 159 5.32 -0.76 13.57
C SER A 159 4.54 0.24 12.71
N ASP A 160 5.20 0.93 11.78
CA ASP A 160 4.57 1.91 10.90
C ASP A 160 3.49 1.26 10.00
N PHE A 161 3.77 0.05 9.49
CA PHE A 161 2.82 -0.73 8.70
C PHE A 161 1.58 -1.13 9.52
N ARG A 162 1.78 -1.58 10.78
CA ARG A 162 0.70 -1.91 11.71
C ARG A 162 -0.16 -0.69 12.06
N LEU A 163 0.46 0.47 12.31
CA LEU A 163 -0.26 1.71 12.57
C LEU A 163 -1.15 2.09 11.38
N PHE A 164 -0.64 1.96 10.15
CA PHE A 164 -1.43 2.20 8.95
C PHE A 164 -2.61 1.23 8.83
N LEU A 165 -2.38 -0.07 9.00
CA LEU A 165 -3.43 -1.09 8.91
C LEU A 165 -4.50 -0.95 9.98
N SER A 166 -4.11 -0.66 11.24
CA SER A 166 -5.08 -0.40 12.31
C SER A 166 -5.96 0.81 11.97
N ARG A 167 -5.39 1.80 11.27
CA ARG A 167 -6.13 3.00 10.88
C ARG A 167 -7.17 2.74 9.79
N ILE A 168 -6.81 2.02 8.73
CA ILE A 168 -7.72 1.78 7.59
C ILE A 168 -8.76 0.70 7.92
N SER A 169 -8.44 -0.23 8.83
CA SER A 169 -9.37 -1.27 9.28
C SER A 169 -10.29 -0.84 10.43
N GLY A 170 -9.90 0.20 11.19
CA GLY A 170 -10.60 0.63 12.40
C GLY A 170 -10.34 -0.25 13.63
N CYS A 171 -9.43 -1.23 13.54
CA CYS A 171 -9.13 -2.16 14.61
C CYS A 171 -7.75 -1.90 15.21
N SER A 172 -7.68 -1.55 16.50
CA SER A 172 -6.41 -1.25 17.20
C SER A 172 -5.50 -2.46 17.42
N HIS A 173 -6.01 -3.68 17.29
CA HIS A 173 -5.32 -4.93 17.65
C HIS A 173 -5.02 -5.84 16.45
N ARG A 174 -5.01 -5.32 15.22
CA ARG A 174 -4.60 -6.13 14.07
C ARG A 174 -3.07 -6.19 13.99
N ASP A 175 -2.51 -7.24 14.57
CA ASP A 175 -1.21 -7.74 14.15
C ASP A 175 -1.39 -8.46 12.83
N VAL A 176 -0.60 -8.06 11.82
CA VAL A 176 -0.48 -8.81 10.58
C VAL A 176 0.80 -9.59 10.70
N ALA A 177 0.67 -10.91 10.75
CA ALA A 177 1.85 -11.75 10.72
C ALA A 177 2.54 -11.59 9.36
N ASP A 178 3.86 -11.79 9.36
CA ASP A 178 4.59 -11.91 8.10
C ASP A 178 3.97 -13.06 7.29
N GLY A 179 3.69 -12.79 6.02
CA GLY A 179 3.07 -13.77 5.14
C GLY A 179 1.53 -13.74 5.10
N GLU A 180 0.87 -12.82 5.82
CA GLU A 180 -0.60 -12.69 5.80
C GLU A 180 -1.10 -11.49 4.99
N LEU A 181 -2.26 -11.66 4.34
CA LEU A 181 -3.03 -10.58 3.74
C LEU A 181 -4.16 -10.14 4.68
N GLN A 182 -4.29 -8.83 4.86
CA GLN A 182 -5.48 -8.23 5.49
C GLN A 182 -6.43 -7.70 4.43
N GLY A 183 -7.71 -7.93 4.64
CA GLY A 183 -8.79 -7.48 3.76
C GLY A 183 -9.97 -8.45 3.80
N PRO A 184 -10.92 -8.33 2.87
CA PRO A 184 -11.00 -7.26 1.87
C PRO A 184 -11.33 -5.91 2.50
N PHE A 185 -10.66 -4.85 2.05
CA PHE A 185 -11.07 -3.47 2.30
C PHE A 185 -11.77 -2.93 1.06
N VAL A 186 -12.94 -2.33 1.24
CA VAL A 186 -13.72 -1.75 0.14
C VAL A 186 -13.89 -0.26 0.40
N PHE A 187 -13.59 0.55 -0.62
CA PHE A 187 -13.68 2.01 -0.54
C PHE A 187 -14.69 2.50 -1.58
N ALA A 188 -15.57 3.43 -1.20
CA ALA A 188 -16.69 3.85 -2.05
C ALA A 188 -16.31 4.29 -3.48
N PRO A 189 -15.22 5.06 -3.71
CA PRO A 189 -14.80 5.41 -5.07
C PRO A 189 -14.34 4.23 -5.93
N TYR A 190 -14.06 3.08 -5.31
CA TYR A 190 -13.58 1.84 -5.92
C TYR A 190 -14.42 0.65 -5.47
N ALA A 191 -15.75 0.81 -5.37
CA ALA A 191 -16.64 -0.19 -4.77
C ALA A 191 -16.63 -1.57 -5.46
N SER A 192 -16.15 -1.66 -6.70
CA SER A 192 -15.99 -2.91 -7.45
C SER A 192 -14.63 -3.60 -7.22
N VAL A 193 -13.76 -3.03 -6.37
CA VAL A 193 -12.41 -3.53 -6.13
C VAL A 193 -12.24 -3.83 -4.63
N GLU A 194 -11.91 -5.08 -4.32
CA GLU A 194 -11.46 -5.49 -2.99
C GLU A 194 -9.95 -5.22 -2.86
N LEU A 195 -9.54 -4.40 -1.89
CA LEU A 195 -8.13 -4.20 -1.56
C LEU A 195 -7.69 -5.18 -0.47
N PHE A 196 -6.56 -5.81 -0.70
CA PHE A 196 -5.81 -6.60 0.27
C PHE A 196 -4.45 -5.95 0.50
N VAL A 197 -3.99 -5.96 1.74
CA VAL A 197 -2.71 -5.36 2.13
C VAL A 197 -1.93 -6.36 2.96
N GLY A 198 -0.68 -6.61 2.60
CA GLY A 198 0.16 -7.56 3.32
C GLY A 198 1.64 -7.23 3.26
N LYS A 199 2.41 -8.00 4.02
CA LYS A 199 3.86 -7.95 4.02
C LYS A 199 4.40 -9.37 3.95
N VAL A 200 5.44 -9.56 3.13
CA VAL A 200 6.24 -10.79 3.09
C VAL A 200 7.70 -10.46 3.33
N THR A 201 8.41 -11.40 3.93
CA THR A 201 9.83 -11.27 4.19
C THR A 201 10.64 -12.33 3.46
N ARG A 202 11.75 -11.91 2.87
CA ARG A 202 12.78 -12.82 2.36
C ARG A 202 14.04 -12.67 3.17
N ASN A 203 14.32 -13.68 4.01
CA ASN A 203 15.53 -13.72 4.80
C ASN A 203 16.69 -14.33 3.99
N ARG A 204 17.79 -13.59 3.91
CA ARG A 204 19.05 -13.94 3.23
C ARG A 204 20.25 -13.81 4.18
N ARG A 205 20.02 -13.59 5.47
CA ARG A 205 21.05 -13.61 6.50
C ARG A 205 21.47 -15.05 6.80
#